data_AF-A0A2D4SEK2-F1
#
_entry.id   AF-A0A2D4SEK2-F1
#
_cell.length_a   1.000
_cell.length_b   1.000
_cell.length_c   1.000
_cell.angle_alpha   90.00
_cell.angle_beta   90.00
_cell.angle_gamma   90.00
#
_symmetry.space_group_name_H-M   'P 1'
#
loop_
_entity.id
_entity.type
_entity.pdbx_description
1 polymer ?
#
loop_
_entity_poly.entity_id
_entity_poly.type
_entity_poly.pdbx_seq_one_letter_code
_entity_poly.pdbx_strand_id
1 'polypeptide(L)'
;PQAGYRFGALAAPLEDLLKQADAPARIDLLSLDVEGAELEVLKGVDHSQRIFRYALIECRNRQRLEDYLGPLGYQVADQLSPHDYLFRHHSA
;
A
#
# COMPACT_ATOMS: atom_id res chain seq x y z
N PRO A 1 33.06 -10.14 14.67
CA PRO A 1 32.50 -9.11 13.76
C PRO A 1 31.48 -9.73 12.80
N GLN A 2 30.19 -9.44 12.97
CA GLN A 2 29.20 -9.82 11.96
C GLN A 2 29.43 -8.97 10.72
N ALA A 3 29.71 -9.61 9.59
CA ALA A 3 29.81 -8.94 8.31
C ALA A 3 28.42 -8.39 7.95
N GLY A 4 28.28 -7.05 7.96
CA GLY A 4 27.06 -6.42 7.48
C GLY A 4 26.92 -6.64 5.98
N TYR A 5 25.77 -7.14 5.54
CA TYR A 5 25.46 -7.25 4.12
C TYR A 5 25.03 -5.87 3.60
N ARG A 6 25.52 -5.52 2.41
CA ARG A 6 25.05 -4.34 1.66
C ARG A 6 24.15 -4.81 0.54
N PHE A 7 22.87 -4.51 0.67
CA PHE A 7 21.88 -4.73 -0.38
C PHE A 7 21.41 -3.39 -0.92
N GLY A 8 21.12 -3.35 -2.21
CA GLY A 8 20.55 -2.20 -2.90
C GLY A 8 19.74 -2.68 -4.08
N ALA A 9 18.64 -2.01 -4.35
CA ALA A 9 17.81 -2.20 -5.53
C ALA A 9 17.47 -0.82 -6.10
N LEU A 10 17.20 -0.77 -7.40
CA LEU A 10 16.64 0.44 -7.99
C LEU A 10 15.21 0.61 -7.46
N ALA A 11 14.89 1.82 -7.00
CA ALA A 11 13.52 2.15 -6.64
C ALA A 11 12.63 2.14 -7.89
N ALA A 12 11.45 1.56 -7.77
CA ALA A 12 10.44 1.54 -8.82
C ALA A 12 9.07 1.85 -8.23
N PRO A 13 8.18 2.55 -8.96
CA PRO A 13 6.77 2.67 -8.58
C PRO A 13 6.11 1.30 -8.46
N LEU A 14 5.18 1.15 -7.52
CA LEU A 14 4.44 -0.10 -7.35
C LEU A 14 3.65 -0.48 -8.61
N GLU A 15 3.07 0.48 -9.34
CA GLU A 15 2.35 0.18 -10.57
C GLU A 15 3.23 -0.46 -11.65
N ASP A 16 4.50 -0.06 -11.75
CA ASP A 16 5.42 -0.63 -12.75
C ASP A 16 5.74 -2.09 -12.40
N LEU A 17 5.90 -2.40 -11.11
CA LEU A 17 6.08 -3.77 -10.62
C LEU A 17 4.83 -4.62 -10.87
N LEU A 18 3.64 -4.07 -10.64
CA LEU A 18 2.36 -4.74 -10.89
C LEU A 18 2.15 -5.03 -12.38
N LYS A 19 2.50 -4.08 -13.27
CA LYS A 19 2.47 -4.29 -14.72
C LYS A 19 3.47 -5.35 -15.16
N GLN A 20 4.70 -5.30 -14.65
CA GLN A 20 5.73 -6.29 -14.96
C GLN A 20 5.32 -7.71 -14.54
N ALA A 21 4.58 -7.82 -13.44
CA ALA A 21 4.07 -9.08 -12.92
C ALA A 21 2.76 -9.55 -13.61
N ASP A 22 2.24 -8.82 -14.59
CA ASP A 22 0.93 -9.06 -15.21
C ASP A 22 -0.20 -9.20 -14.17
N ALA A 23 -0.13 -8.37 -13.11
CA ALA A 23 -1.08 -8.42 -12.02
C ALA A 23 -2.48 -8.00 -12.51
N PRO A 24 -3.56 -8.59 -11.96
CA PRO A 24 -4.92 -8.23 -12.35
C PRO A 24 -5.27 -6.81 -11.91
N ALA A 25 -6.16 -6.15 -12.64
CA ALA A 25 -6.66 -4.81 -12.29
C ALA A 25 -7.33 -4.76 -10.91
N ARG A 26 -7.91 -5.88 -10.47
CA ARG A 26 -8.50 -6.05 -9.13
C ARG A 26 -7.69 -7.06 -8.34
N ILE A 27 -7.13 -6.61 -7.23
CA ILE A 27 -6.34 -7.42 -6.30
C ILE A 27 -7.11 -7.47 -4.98
N ASP A 28 -7.28 -8.66 -4.40
CA ASP A 28 -8.12 -8.78 -3.20
C ASP A 28 -7.45 -8.21 -1.94
N LEU A 29 -6.12 -8.32 -1.83
CA LEU A 29 -5.39 -7.82 -0.67
C LEU A 29 -4.03 -7.20 -1.07
N LEU A 30 -3.79 -5.98 -0.60
CA LEU A 30 -2.47 -5.38 -0.48
C LEU A 30 -2.09 -5.34 1.00
N SER A 31 -0.92 -5.84 1.36
CA SER A 31 -0.32 -5.64 2.68
C SER A 31 0.93 -4.79 2.50
N LEU A 32 1.04 -3.68 3.22
CA LEU A 32 2.09 -2.69 3.02
C LEU A 32 2.75 -2.29 4.33
N ASP A 33 4.03 -2.61 4.44
CA ASP A 33 4.95 -2.25 5.51
C ASP A 33 6.30 -1.98 4.85
N VAL A 34 6.69 -0.71 4.74
CA VAL A 34 7.88 -0.27 4.00
C VAL A 34 8.69 0.75 4.81
N GLU A 35 8.71 0.59 6.14
CA GLU A 35 9.51 1.37 7.07
C GLU A 35 9.31 2.89 6.95
N GLY A 36 8.06 3.32 6.72
CA GLY A 36 7.66 4.73 6.70
C GLY A 36 7.47 5.36 5.32
N ALA A 37 7.60 4.59 4.25
CA ALA A 37 7.41 5.03 2.86
C ALA A 37 6.04 4.65 2.27
N GLU A 38 5.07 4.24 3.10
CA GLU A 38 3.81 3.62 2.65
C GLU A 38 3.02 4.55 1.73
N LEU A 39 2.92 5.83 2.09
CA LEU A 39 2.21 6.82 1.27
C LEU A 39 2.89 7.05 -0.09
N GLU A 40 4.22 7.02 -0.16
CA GLU A 40 4.94 7.19 -1.43
C GLU A 40 4.78 5.96 -2.32
N VAL A 41 4.72 4.76 -1.73
CA VAL A 41 4.36 3.53 -2.46
C VAL A 41 2.94 3.62 -3.03
N LEU A 42 1.97 4.08 -2.24
CA LEU A 42 0.58 4.25 -2.67
C LEU A 42 0.44 5.31 -3.78
N LYS A 43 1.22 6.39 -3.74
CA LYS A 43 1.29 7.39 -4.82
C LYS A 43 1.88 6.84 -6.11
N GLY A 44 2.70 5.79 -6.04
CA GLY A 44 3.24 5.07 -7.19
C GLY A 44 2.25 4.13 -7.86
N VAL A 45 1.00 4.04 -7.39
CA VAL A 45 -0.07 3.23 -7.98
C VAL A 45 -0.95 4.07 -8.91
N ASP A 46 -1.31 3.53 -10.07
CA ASP A 46 -2.38 4.09 -10.90
C ASP A 46 -3.74 3.59 -10.41
N HIS A 47 -4.34 4.32 -9.47
CA HIS A 47 -5.64 3.98 -8.86
C HIS A 47 -6.83 4.03 -9.83
N SER A 48 -6.64 4.52 -11.06
CA SER A 48 -7.66 4.43 -12.12
C SER A 48 -7.69 3.05 -12.79
N GLN A 49 -6.55 2.34 -12.77
CA GLN A 49 -6.38 1.02 -13.38
C GLN A 49 -6.27 -0.10 -12.34
N ARG A 50 -5.87 0.25 -11.11
CA ARG A 50 -5.61 -0.69 -10.02
C ARG A 50 -6.54 -0.44 -8.85
N ILE A 51 -7.24 -1.49 -8.44
CA ILE A 51 -8.08 -1.48 -7.24
C ILE A 51 -7.63 -2.61 -6.32
N PHE A 52 -7.35 -2.26 -5.07
CA PHE A 52 -7.18 -3.22 -3.99
C PHE A 52 -8.49 -3.31 -3.22
N ARG A 53 -9.09 -4.50 -3.13
CA ARG A 53 -10.34 -4.68 -2.37
C ARG A 53 -10.11 -4.33 -0.89
N TYR A 54 -9.01 -4.85 -0.35
CA TYR A 54 -8.51 -4.55 0.97
C TYR A 54 -7.05 -4.09 0.90
N ALA A 55 -6.69 -3.09 1.71
CA ALA A 55 -5.33 -2.64 1.90
C ALA A 55 -5.02 -2.59 3.41
N LEU A 56 -4.18 -3.50 3.89
CA LEU A 56 -3.64 -3.49 5.24
C LEU A 56 -2.34 -2.68 5.21
N ILE A 57 -2.31 -1.56 5.93
CA ILE A 57 -1.20 -0.61 5.85
C ILE A 57 -0.68 -0.32 7.25
N GLU A 58 0.62 -0.51 7.47
CA GLU A 58 1.31 -0.05 8.66
C GLU A 58 1.36 1.49 8.64
N CYS A 59 0.93 2.15 9.71
CA CYS A 59 0.86 3.60 9.75
C CYS A 59 0.98 4.17 11.16
N ARG A 60 1.84 5.18 11.28
CA ARG A 60 1.97 6.01 12.50
C ARG A 60 1.03 7.22 12.49
N ASN A 61 0.59 7.67 11.31
CA ASN A 61 -0.33 8.80 11.15
C ASN A 61 -1.54 8.40 10.29
N ARG A 62 -2.52 7.79 10.95
CA ARG A 62 -3.77 7.31 10.35
C ARG A 62 -4.49 8.41 9.54
N GLN A 63 -4.59 9.63 10.08
CA GLN A 63 -5.32 10.72 9.42
C GLN A 63 -4.75 11.02 8.03
N ARG A 64 -3.42 11.04 7.90
CA ARG A 64 -2.75 11.28 6.62
C ARG A 64 -3.09 10.22 5.56
N LEU A 65 -3.24 8.95 5.97
CA LEU A 65 -3.67 7.89 5.06
C LEU A 65 -5.14 8.03 4.70
N GLU A 66 -6.02 8.33 5.65
CA GLU A 66 -7.44 8.56 5.39
C GLU A 66 -7.65 9.73 4.42
N ASP A 67 -6.95 10.84 4.62
CA ASP A 67 -7.04 12.01 3.76
C ASP A 67 -6.62 11.69 2.31
N TYR A 68 -5.67 10.78 2.12
CA TYR A 68 -5.21 10.36 0.81
C TYR A 68 -6.11 9.29 0.17
N LEU A 69 -6.51 8.28 0.94
CA LEU A 69 -7.24 7.11 0.47
C LEU A 69 -8.75 7.35 0.36
N GLY A 70 -9.30 8.27 1.16
CA GLY A 70 -10.72 8.62 1.17
C GLY A 70 -11.23 9.06 -0.21
N PRO A 71 -10.59 10.06 -0.86
CA PRO A 71 -10.94 10.45 -2.22
C PRO A 71 -10.79 9.34 -3.27
N LEU A 72 -9.95 8.34 -2.99
CA LEU A 72 -9.76 7.15 -3.82
C LEU A 72 -10.79 6.05 -3.53
N GLY A 73 -11.78 6.30 -2.66
CA GLY A 73 -12.88 5.39 -2.42
C GLY A 73 -12.65 4.36 -1.31
N TYR A 74 -11.62 4.54 -0.50
CA TYR A 74 -11.32 3.66 0.63
C TYR A 74 -11.82 4.23 1.95
N GLN A 75 -12.19 3.34 2.86
CA GLN A 75 -12.55 3.66 4.24
C GLN A 75 -11.90 2.65 5.18
N VAL A 76 -11.65 3.05 6.42
CA VAL A 76 -11.16 2.12 7.44
C VAL A 76 -12.23 1.06 7.72
N ALA A 77 -11.86 -0.20 7.56
CA ALA A 77 -12.70 -1.36 7.85
C ALA A 77 -12.39 -1.94 9.23
N ASP A 78 -11.12 -1.99 9.62
CA ASP A 78 -10.68 -2.51 10.93
C ASP A 78 -9.29 -1.99 11.31
N GLN A 79 -8.91 -2.20 12.57
CA GLN A 79 -7.56 -1.96 13.09
C GLN A 79 -7.03 -3.26 13.72
N LEU A 80 -6.04 -3.89 13.07
CA LEU A 80 -5.53 -5.20 13.49
C LEU A 80 -4.42 -5.09 14.55
N SER A 81 -3.75 -3.94 14.62
CA SER A 81 -2.73 -3.62 15.63
C SER A 81 -2.66 -2.11 15.86
N PRO A 82 -1.87 -1.60 16.83
CA PRO A 82 -1.70 -0.16 17.05
C PRO A 82 -1.29 0.63 15.80
N HIS A 83 -0.56 0.00 14.87
CA HIS A 83 -0.09 0.63 13.64
C HIS A 83 -0.71 0.02 12.37
N ASP A 84 -1.38 -1.13 12.44
CA ASP A 84 -1.94 -1.78 11.26
C ASP A 84 -3.43 -1.45 11.07
N TYR A 85 -3.73 -0.73 9.98
CA TYR A 85 -5.10 -0.36 9.61
C TYR A 85 -5.52 -1.05 8.32
N LEU A 86 -6.67 -1.71 8.37
CA LEU A 86 -7.29 -2.32 7.21
C LEU A 86 -8.23 -1.30 6.56
N PHE A 87 -7.93 -0.92 5.33
CA PHE A 87 -8.80 -0.13 4.48
C PHE A 87 -9.56 -1.04 3.52
N ARG A 88 -10.81 -0.70 3.22
CA ARG A 88 -11.65 -1.38 2.24
C ARG A 88 -12.13 -0.39 1.19
N HIS A 89 -11.99 -0.75 -0.07
CA HIS A 89 -12.54 0.03 -1.19
C HIS A 89 -14.07 -0.11 -1.25
N HIS A 90 -14.80 0.93 -1.64
CA HIS A 90 -16.28 0.92 -1.66
C HIS A 90 -16.89 -0.10 -2.65
N SER A 91 -16.11 -0.56 -3.64
CA SER A 91 -16.54 -1.57 -4.61
C SER A 91 -16.26 -3.01 -4.17
N ALA A 92 -15.89 -3.20 -2.90
CA ALA A 92 -15.59 -4.48 -2.27
C ALA A 92 -16.82 -5.31 -1.91
#